data_AF-A0A844W121-F1
#
_entry.id   AF-A0A844W121-F1
#
_cell.length_a   1.000
_cell.length_b   1.000
_cell.length_c   1.000
_cell.angle_alpha   90.00
_cell.angle_beta   90.00
_cell.angle_gamma   90.00
#
_symmetry.space_group_name_H-M   'P 1'
#
loop_
_entity.id
_entity.type
_entity.pdbx_description
1 polymer ?
#
loop_
_entity_poly.entity_id
_entity_poly.type
_entity_poly.pdbx_seq_one_letter_code
_entity_poly.pdbx_strand_id
1 'polypeptide(L)'
;MAWARIAALWLTALCLAGCDLGVPTGAAPHPLAPPHPPAPPVGADPSAFTGFATLPSTGAVVLQGQGIAAPYVLDANGAVTVAAIPPSGAARLILDRGGGQTRAMTLETGGLRSVIDTRNGGQMLRQGGMVRAADASGTSLALLADEGANGYGYQTHGVWVTGYGTGSGQVAVASVGALSPADAARAVLPLGGTASYAGQSTGVARDGAGTPYFTRSTVTVSTDFRSLGLTSSGTLATNANSLAEAPMPQLDFVASAQVAGSGFSGTVAGAGMTGALNGAFYGGMAEELGGVFSASGAGMAYAGAFGARR
;
A
#
# COMPACT_ATOMS: atom_id res chain seq x y z
N MET A 1 -14.67 1.05 23.62
CA MET A 1 -14.11 -0.32 23.74
C MET A 1 -14.48 -1.27 22.59
N ALA A 2 -15.23 -0.85 21.55
CA ALA A 2 -15.59 -1.73 20.41
C ALA A 2 -14.51 -1.81 19.28
N TRP A 3 -13.56 -0.87 19.23
CA TRP A 3 -12.65 -0.72 18.07
C TRP A 3 -11.39 -1.61 18.11
N ALA A 4 -10.86 -1.93 19.30
CA ALA A 4 -9.80 -2.94 19.45
C ALA A 4 -10.24 -4.35 18.99
N ARG A 5 -11.56 -4.62 19.00
CA ARG A 5 -12.12 -5.86 18.45
C ARG A 5 -12.16 -5.88 16.92
N ILE A 6 -12.07 -4.75 16.23
CA ILE A 6 -12.11 -4.66 14.76
C ILE A 6 -10.74 -4.93 14.14
N ALA A 7 -9.65 -4.45 14.75
CA ALA A 7 -8.30 -4.87 14.37
C ALA A 7 -8.08 -6.37 14.62
N ALA A 8 -8.61 -6.88 15.75
CA ALA A 8 -8.67 -8.31 15.99
C ALA A 8 -9.58 -9.02 14.99
N LEU A 9 -10.75 -8.48 14.60
CA LEU A 9 -11.66 -9.06 13.59
C LEU A 9 -11.07 -9.09 12.18
N TRP A 10 -10.25 -8.10 11.78
CA TRP A 10 -9.52 -8.16 10.51
C TRP A 10 -8.55 -9.35 10.44
N LEU A 11 -8.09 -9.85 11.59
CA LEU A 11 -7.30 -11.08 11.71
C LEU A 11 -8.11 -12.34 12.12
N THR A 12 -9.20 -12.21 12.87
CA THR A 12 -10.00 -13.33 13.39
C THR A 12 -11.24 -13.67 12.56
N ALA A 13 -11.77 -12.75 11.75
CA ALA A 13 -12.88 -13.03 10.85
C ALA A 13 -12.50 -13.97 9.68
N LEU A 14 -11.21 -14.33 9.54
CA LEU A 14 -10.75 -15.46 8.72
C LEU A 14 -10.11 -16.62 9.52
N CYS A 15 -10.11 -16.55 10.85
CA CYS A 15 -9.70 -17.62 11.76
C CYS A 15 -10.89 -18.08 12.61
N LEU A 16 -11.91 -18.65 11.98
CA LEU A 16 -12.94 -19.42 12.70
C LEU A 16 -12.37 -20.78 13.10
N ALA A 17 -11.73 -20.85 14.27
CA ALA A 17 -11.71 -22.02 15.16
C ALA A 17 -11.19 -21.62 16.56
N GLY A 18 -12.13 -21.44 17.50
CA GLY A 18 -12.03 -21.68 18.95
C GLY A 18 -10.83 -21.15 19.75
N CYS A 19 -11.09 -20.20 20.65
CA CYS A 19 -10.78 -20.33 22.09
C CYS A 19 -11.34 -19.14 22.87
N ASP A 20 -12.11 -19.46 23.91
CA ASP A 20 -12.71 -18.56 24.88
C ASP A 20 -11.65 -18.14 25.91
N LEU A 21 -11.52 -16.84 26.21
CA LEU A 21 -10.63 -16.35 27.26
C LEU A 21 -11.38 -15.30 28.10
N GLY A 22 -11.67 -15.71 29.34
CA GLY A 22 -12.35 -14.93 30.37
C GLY A 22 -11.57 -13.69 30.82
N VAL A 23 -12.32 -12.68 31.25
CA VAL A 23 -11.81 -11.38 31.71
C VAL A 23 -11.64 -11.39 33.23
N PRO A 24 -10.47 -11.03 33.79
CA PRO A 24 -10.32 -10.78 35.21
C PRO A 24 -10.70 -9.33 35.55
N THR A 25 -11.54 -9.17 36.57
CA THR A 25 -11.90 -7.89 37.18
C THR A 25 -10.95 -7.54 38.33
N GLY A 26 -10.27 -6.39 38.23
CA GLY A 26 -9.61 -5.72 39.37
C GLY A 26 -8.16 -5.32 39.09
N ALA A 27 -7.91 -4.04 38.80
CA ALA A 27 -6.56 -3.50 38.68
C ALA A 27 -6.26 -2.55 39.87
N ALA A 28 -5.25 -2.93 40.64
CA ALA A 28 -4.57 -2.08 41.63
C ALA A 28 -3.76 -0.96 40.93
N PRO A 29 -3.45 0.15 41.62
CA PRO A 29 -2.66 1.24 41.05
C PRO A 29 -1.28 0.75 40.58
N HIS A 30 -0.92 1.15 39.34
CA HIS A 30 0.31 0.73 38.68
C HIS A 30 1.56 1.30 39.36
N PRO A 31 2.61 0.49 39.59
CA PRO A 31 3.92 0.99 39.95
C PRO A 31 4.51 1.86 38.83
N LEU A 32 5.30 2.86 39.21
CA LEU A 32 6.03 3.75 38.30
C LEU A 32 6.77 2.93 37.25
N ALA A 33 6.59 3.29 35.98
CA ALA A 33 7.22 2.59 34.86
C ALA A 33 8.74 2.59 35.04
N PRO A 34 9.42 1.44 34.85
CA PRO A 34 10.87 1.40 34.87
C PRO A 34 11.44 2.34 33.78
N PRO A 35 12.62 2.92 34.01
CA PRO A 35 13.25 3.83 33.06
C PRO A 35 13.36 3.16 31.69
N HIS A 36 13.01 3.91 30.63
CA HIS A 36 13.10 3.45 29.26
C HIS A 36 14.52 2.92 29.00
N PRO A 37 14.67 1.70 28.43
CA PRO A 37 15.97 1.23 28.00
C PRO A 37 16.57 2.22 26.99
N PRO A 38 17.90 2.41 26.98
CA PRO A 38 18.55 3.28 26.03
C PRO A 38 18.18 2.87 24.60
N ALA A 39 17.96 3.86 23.75
CA ALA A 39 17.64 3.63 22.34
C ALA A 39 18.71 2.70 21.73
N PRO A 40 18.32 1.63 21.02
CA PRO A 40 19.27 0.74 20.39
C PRO A 40 20.22 1.54 19.46
N PRO A 41 21.49 1.11 19.31
CA PRO A 41 22.44 1.80 18.45
C PRO A 41 21.86 1.99 17.05
N VAL A 42 22.07 3.18 16.48
CA VAL A 42 21.66 3.52 15.11
C VAL A 42 22.28 2.48 14.18
N GLY A 43 21.44 1.61 13.62
CA GLY A 43 21.89 0.54 12.72
C GLY A 43 22.58 1.10 11.48
N ALA A 44 23.37 0.27 10.81
CA ALA A 44 23.95 0.59 9.52
C ALA A 44 22.88 1.09 8.52
N ASP A 45 23.25 1.99 7.62
CA ASP A 45 22.35 2.52 6.61
C ASP A 45 21.70 1.38 5.80
N PRO A 46 20.38 1.47 5.52
CA PRO A 46 19.70 0.46 4.71
C PRO A 46 20.35 0.30 3.33
N SER A 47 20.59 -0.94 2.93
CA SER A 47 21.09 -1.27 1.60
C SER A 47 20.02 -0.99 0.53
N ALA A 48 20.44 -0.68 -0.70
CA ALA A 48 19.52 -0.45 -1.82
C ALA A 48 18.86 -1.76 -2.27
N PHE A 49 17.56 -1.71 -2.54
CA PHE A 49 16.83 -2.84 -3.10
C PHE A 49 17.19 -3.08 -4.57
N THR A 50 17.53 -4.32 -4.91
CA THR A 50 17.80 -4.76 -6.30
C THR A 50 16.83 -5.85 -6.80
N GLY A 51 16.06 -6.45 -5.90
CA GLY A 51 15.08 -7.48 -6.18
C GLY A 51 14.75 -8.33 -4.94
N PHE A 52 13.61 -9.02 -4.93
CA PHE A 52 13.21 -9.86 -3.79
C PHE A 52 14.10 -11.09 -3.64
N ALA A 53 14.62 -11.63 -4.75
CA ALA A 53 15.52 -12.78 -4.76
C ALA A 53 16.91 -12.49 -4.14
N THR A 54 17.30 -11.21 -4.06
CA THR A 54 18.60 -10.78 -3.55
C THR A 54 18.53 -10.16 -2.16
N LEU A 55 17.37 -10.20 -1.49
CA LEU A 55 17.23 -9.66 -0.15
C LEU A 55 18.18 -10.37 0.84
N PRO A 56 18.92 -9.62 1.67
CA PRO A 56 19.84 -10.19 2.65
C PRO A 56 19.05 -10.95 3.73
N SER A 57 19.67 -11.97 4.33
CA SER A 57 19.04 -12.72 5.43
C SER A 57 18.87 -11.88 6.70
N THR A 58 19.70 -10.85 6.88
CA THR A 58 19.67 -9.92 8.01
C THR A 58 20.02 -8.50 7.54
N GLY A 59 19.40 -7.49 8.15
CA GLY A 59 19.66 -6.08 7.88
C GLY A 59 18.49 -5.38 7.20
N ALA A 60 18.64 -4.07 6.99
CA ALA A 60 17.62 -3.24 6.37
C ALA A 60 17.85 -3.09 4.85
N VAL A 61 16.76 -3.12 4.09
CA VAL A 61 16.74 -2.82 2.66
C VAL A 61 15.71 -1.72 2.39
N VAL A 62 16.07 -0.75 1.56
CA VAL A 62 15.17 0.34 1.14
C VAL A 62 14.69 0.14 -0.30
N LEU A 63 13.38 0.06 -0.46
CA LEU A 63 12.68 0.18 -1.74
C LEU A 63 12.25 1.64 -1.90
N GLN A 64 12.37 2.17 -3.13
CA GLN A 64 12.01 3.55 -3.44
C GLN A 64 10.96 3.58 -4.55
N GLY A 65 10.17 4.64 -4.58
CA GLY A 65 9.20 4.86 -5.63
C GLY A 65 8.33 6.07 -5.36
N GLN A 66 7.04 5.94 -5.64
CA GLN A 66 6.08 7.03 -5.60
C GLN A 66 4.93 6.72 -4.66
N GLY A 67 4.37 7.75 -4.04
CA GLY A 67 3.25 7.61 -3.13
C GLY A 67 2.38 8.86 -3.03
N ILE A 68 1.18 8.68 -2.51
CA ILE A 68 0.22 9.74 -2.20
C ILE A 68 -0.17 9.53 -0.73
N ALA A 69 -0.16 10.59 0.09
CA ALA A 69 -0.68 10.57 1.45
C ALA A 69 -1.71 11.67 1.63
N ALA A 70 -2.84 11.38 2.25
CA ALA A 70 -3.87 12.36 2.57
C ALA A 70 -4.36 12.20 4.02
N PRO A 71 -4.56 13.30 4.76
CA PRO A 71 -5.20 13.23 6.06
C PRO A 71 -6.70 12.95 5.90
N TYR A 72 -7.27 12.27 6.89
CA TYR A 72 -8.71 12.05 6.99
C TYR A 72 -9.23 12.30 8.40
N VAL A 73 -10.52 12.61 8.48
CA VAL A 73 -11.29 12.74 9.72
C VAL A 73 -12.59 11.94 9.57
N LEU A 74 -12.99 11.26 10.64
CA LEU A 74 -14.26 10.57 10.76
C LEU A 74 -15.25 11.45 11.54
N ASP A 75 -16.49 11.50 11.10
CA ASP A 75 -17.58 12.07 11.90
C ASP A 75 -18.12 11.07 12.93
N ALA A 76 -19.14 11.47 13.69
CA ALA A 76 -19.78 10.62 14.69
C ALA A 76 -20.48 9.37 14.10
N ASN A 77 -20.76 9.37 12.80
CA ASN A 77 -21.40 8.27 12.07
C ASN A 77 -20.38 7.37 11.35
N GLY A 78 -19.09 7.68 11.44
CA GLY A 78 -18.02 6.96 10.73
C GLY A 78 -17.91 7.34 9.25
N ALA A 79 -18.50 8.46 8.83
CA ALA A 79 -18.29 9.02 7.51
C ALA A 79 -16.92 9.71 7.45
N VAL A 80 -16.14 9.39 6.42
CA VAL A 80 -14.81 9.94 6.17
C VAL A 80 -14.89 11.22 5.35
N THR A 81 -14.28 12.27 5.89
CA THR A 81 -13.86 13.43 5.12
C THR A 81 -12.35 13.35 4.88
N VAL A 82 -11.96 13.46 3.62
CA VAL A 82 -10.55 13.56 3.20
C VAL A 82 -10.31 14.99 2.75
N ALA A 83 -9.16 15.55 3.09
CA ALA A 83 -8.70 16.79 2.48
C ALA A 83 -8.51 16.61 0.95
N ALA A 84 -8.15 17.68 0.24
CA ALA A 84 -7.74 17.56 -1.15
C ALA A 84 -6.61 16.52 -1.28
N ILE A 85 -6.75 15.57 -2.21
CA ILE A 85 -5.72 14.56 -2.46
C ILE A 85 -4.50 15.28 -3.07
N PRO A 86 -3.32 15.24 -2.42
CA PRO A 86 -2.15 15.91 -2.96
C PRO A 86 -1.62 15.19 -4.22
N PRO A 87 -0.78 15.85 -5.02
CA PRO A 87 -0.03 15.16 -6.06
C PRO A 87 0.87 14.07 -5.47
N SER A 88 1.22 13.07 -6.29
CA SER A 88 2.17 12.05 -5.86
C SER A 88 3.55 12.63 -5.58
N GLY A 89 4.21 12.12 -4.55
CA GLY A 89 5.60 12.42 -4.20
C GLY A 89 6.44 11.17 -4.03
N ALA A 90 7.64 11.32 -3.48
CA ALA A 90 8.50 10.19 -3.17
C ALA A 90 7.88 9.27 -2.10
N ALA A 91 8.08 7.97 -2.26
CA ALA A 91 7.74 6.97 -1.27
C ALA A 91 8.91 6.02 -1.01
N ARG A 92 8.96 5.49 0.22
CA ARG A 92 9.94 4.50 0.65
C ARG A 92 9.27 3.39 1.44
N LEU A 93 9.72 2.17 1.21
CA LEU A 93 9.45 1.02 2.08
C LEU A 93 10.79 0.47 2.56
N ILE A 94 10.99 0.47 3.87
CA ILE A 94 12.19 -0.10 4.48
C ILE A 94 11.79 -1.43 5.11
N LEU A 95 12.42 -2.51 4.65
CA LEU A 95 12.25 -3.85 5.18
C LEU A 95 13.43 -4.17 6.10
N ASP A 96 13.19 -4.33 7.39
CA ASP A 96 14.17 -4.84 8.35
C ASP A 96 14.04 -6.36 8.43
N ARG A 97 15.11 -7.08 8.09
CA ARG A 97 15.12 -8.54 8.03
C ARG A 97 16.00 -9.15 9.12
N GLY A 98 15.63 -10.34 9.56
CA GLY A 98 16.52 -11.18 10.36
C GLY A 98 16.12 -12.64 10.32
N GLY A 99 17.07 -13.51 9.97
CA GLY A 99 16.83 -14.94 9.73
C GLY A 99 16.03 -15.20 8.45
N GLY A 100 16.16 -14.33 7.44
CA GLY A 100 15.43 -14.45 6.16
C GLY A 100 13.96 -14.06 6.25
N GLN A 101 13.50 -13.47 7.35
CA GLN A 101 12.11 -13.01 7.52
C GLN A 101 12.09 -11.50 7.74
N THR A 102 11.04 -10.84 7.23
CA THR A 102 10.78 -9.42 7.53
C THR A 102 10.28 -9.32 8.97
N ARG A 103 10.98 -8.55 9.80
CA ARG A 103 10.65 -8.32 11.21
C ARG A 103 9.98 -6.97 11.41
N ALA A 104 10.38 -5.97 10.64
CA ALA A 104 9.75 -4.65 10.63
C ALA A 104 9.61 -4.10 9.21
N MET A 105 8.55 -3.32 9.00
CA MET A 105 8.32 -2.51 7.80
C MET A 105 8.17 -1.06 8.22
N THR A 106 8.93 -0.16 7.58
CA THR A 106 8.72 1.29 7.69
C THR A 106 8.22 1.82 6.36
N LEU A 107 7.04 2.44 6.36
CA LEU A 107 6.40 3.03 5.20
C LEU A 107 6.49 4.56 5.30
N GLU A 108 7.00 5.22 4.27
CA GLU A 108 7.17 6.67 4.24
C GLU A 108 6.62 7.26 2.93
N THR A 109 5.73 8.26 3.02
CA THR A 109 5.37 9.11 1.87
C THR A 109 4.70 10.40 2.34
N GLY A 110 4.90 11.52 1.64
CA GLY A 110 4.23 12.79 1.96
C GLY A 110 4.46 13.29 3.40
N GLY A 111 5.59 12.95 4.02
CA GLY A 111 5.89 13.25 5.43
C GLY A 111 5.25 12.29 6.44
N LEU A 112 4.36 11.39 6.01
CA LEU A 112 3.86 10.29 6.83
C LEU A 112 4.96 9.25 7.02
N ARG A 113 5.08 8.74 8.24
CA ARG A 113 5.89 7.57 8.59
C ARG A 113 5.06 6.61 9.43
N SER A 114 4.99 5.35 9.02
CA SER A 114 4.35 4.26 9.78
C SER A 114 5.35 3.12 9.97
N VAL A 115 5.40 2.55 11.17
CA VAL A 115 6.30 1.44 11.50
C VAL A 115 5.45 0.28 12.04
N ILE A 116 5.57 -0.88 11.40
CA ILE A 116 4.98 -2.13 11.88
C ILE A 116 6.14 -3.07 12.21
N ASP A 117 6.29 -3.44 13.48
CA ASP A 117 7.41 -4.24 13.99
C ASP A 117 6.90 -5.42 14.84
N THR A 118 7.15 -6.63 14.35
CA THR A 118 6.77 -7.90 15.00
C THR A 118 7.47 -8.13 16.33
N ARG A 119 8.65 -7.52 16.56
CA ARG A 119 9.36 -7.58 17.85
C ARG A 119 8.65 -6.78 18.93
N ASN A 120 7.87 -5.78 18.51
CA ASN A 120 7.11 -4.89 19.38
C ASN A 120 5.61 -5.23 19.39
N GLY A 121 5.24 -6.47 19.04
CA GLY A 121 3.86 -6.93 19.04
C GLY A 121 3.05 -6.62 17.77
N GLY A 122 3.67 -6.04 16.75
CA GLY A 122 3.07 -5.92 15.43
C GLY A 122 2.84 -7.29 14.78
N GLN A 123 1.97 -7.33 13.77
CA GLN A 123 1.60 -8.55 13.07
C GLN A 123 1.79 -8.37 11.57
N MET A 124 2.23 -9.42 10.89
CA MET A 124 2.34 -9.49 9.43
C MET A 124 1.82 -10.86 8.99
N LEU A 125 0.80 -10.88 8.14
CA LEU A 125 0.14 -12.07 7.64
C LEU A 125 0.10 -12.05 6.12
N ARG A 126 0.55 -13.13 5.49
CA ARG A 126 0.48 -13.33 4.04
C ARG A 126 -0.76 -14.15 3.71
N GLN A 127 -1.69 -13.57 2.95
CA GLN A 127 -2.94 -14.23 2.58
C GLN A 127 -3.53 -13.66 1.30
N GLY A 128 -3.95 -14.55 0.37
CA GLY A 128 -4.70 -14.16 -0.81
C GLY A 128 -3.97 -13.17 -1.73
N GLY A 129 -2.65 -13.36 -1.89
CA GLY A 129 -1.83 -12.46 -2.70
C GLY A 129 -1.43 -11.16 -2.01
N MET A 130 -1.73 -10.99 -0.72
CA MET A 130 -1.44 -9.75 0.01
C MET A 130 -0.71 -10.01 1.33
N VAL A 131 0.17 -9.08 1.70
CA VAL A 131 0.71 -8.92 3.05
C VAL A 131 -0.18 -7.94 3.81
N ARG A 132 -0.88 -8.44 4.82
CA ARG A 132 -1.63 -7.65 5.79
C ARG A 132 -0.73 -7.39 6.98
N ALA A 133 -0.60 -6.16 7.42
CA ALA A 133 0.21 -5.83 8.57
C ALA A 133 -0.51 -4.84 9.49
N ALA A 134 -0.30 -5.00 10.78
CA ALA A 134 -0.84 -4.11 11.80
C ALA A 134 0.21 -3.85 12.88
N ASP A 135 0.27 -2.63 13.40
CA ASP A 135 1.06 -2.36 14.61
C ASP A 135 0.40 -2.99 15.84
N ALA A 136 1.10 -3.00 16.97
CA ALA A 136 0.59 -3.62 18.19
C ALA A 136 -0.70 -2.99 18.72
N SER A 137 -0.94 -1.70 18.40
CA SER A 137 -2.15 -0.99 18.81
C SER A 137 -3.34 -1.21 17.87
N GLY A 138 -3.10 -1.73 16.66
CA GLY A 138 -4.11 -1.84 15.60
C GLY A 138 -4.54 -0.50 15.02
N THR A 139 -3.84 0.60 15.32
CA THR A 139 -4.13 1.94 14.79
C THR A 139 -3.38 2.23 13.50
N SER A 140 -2.35 1.43 13.18
CA SER A 140 -1.67 1.46 11.90
C SER A 140 -1.88 0.14 11.18
N LEU A 141 -2.46 0.20 9.98
CA LEU A 141 -2.76 -0.96 9.14
C LEU A 141 -2.07 -0.78 7.79
N ALA A 142 -1.54 -1.85 7.21
CA ALA A 142 -1.02 -1.87 5.86
C ALA A 142 -1.52 -3.10 5.10
N LEU A 143 -1.75 -2.92 3.81
CA LEU A 143 -2.12 -3.95 2.86
C LEU A 143 -1.24 -3.77 1.63
N LEU A 144 -0.26 -4.64 1.50
CA LEU A 144 0.75 -4.62 0.43
C LEU A 144 0.59 -5.86 -0.45
N ALA A 145 0.92 -5.77 -1.73
CA ALA A 145 0.97 -6.94 -2.59
C ALA A 145 2.06 -7.90 -2.10
N ASP A 146 1.70 -9.18 -1.93
CA ASP A 146 2.67 -10.24 -1.65
C ASP A 146 3.46 -10.52 -2.92
N GLU A 147 4.74 -10.20 -2.89
CA GLU A 147 5.64 -10.35 -4.02
C GLU A 147 5.71 -11.79 -4.54
N GLY A 148 5.75 -12.77 -3.64
CA GLY A 148 5.93 -14.18 -3.99
C GLY A 148 4.66 -14.76 -4.58
N ALA A 149 3.51 -14.41 -4.01
CA ALA A 149 2.21 -14.89 -4.51
C ALA A 149 1.83 -14.25 -5.85
N ASN A 150 2.26 -13.01 -6.11
CA ASN A 150 1.95 -12.30 -7.36
C ASN A 150 3.03 -12.45 -8.44
N GLY A 151 4.19 -13.04 -8.08
CA GLY A 151 5.32 -13.22 -8.99
C GLY A 151 6.05 -11.91 -9.29
N TYR A 152 6.03 -10.94 -8.38
CA TYR A 152 6.84 -9.73 -8.48
C TYR A 152 8.26 -10.01 -7.97
N GLY A 153 9.25 -9.74 -8.80
CA GLY A 153 10.67 -9.79 -8.47
C GLY A 153 11.26 -8.43 -8.12
N TYR A 154 10.66 -7.33 -8.59
CA TYR A 154 11.29 -6.00 -8.55
C TYR A 154 10.42 -4.89 -7.97
N GLN A 155 9.16 -5.14 -7.62
CA GLN A 155 8.32 -4.15 -6.94
C GLN A 155 7.29 -4.74 -5.99
N THR A 156 6.79 -3.89 -5.10
CA THR A 156 5.53 -4.09 -4.39
C THR A 156 4.76 -2.78 -4.36
N HIS A 157 3.47 -2.87 -4.07
CA HIS A 157 2.59 -1.72 -3.99
C HIS A 157 1.52 -1.97 -2.93
N GLY A 158 0.84 -0.92 -2.49
CA GLY A 158 -0.30 -1.10 -1.61
C GLY A 158 -0.75 0.17 -0.94
N VAL A 159 -1.50 -0.01 0.14
CA VAL A 159 -2.12 1.03 0.95
C VAL A 159 -1.74 0.85 2.42
N TRP A 160 -1.61 1.95 3.15
CA TRP A 160 -1.57 1.92 4.60
C TRP A 160 -2.36 3.09 5.19
N VAL A 161 -2.82 2.87 6.41
CA VAL A 161 -3.65 3.80 7.18
C VAL A 161 -3.02 3.93 8.55
N THR A 162 -2.96 5.16 9.07
CA THR A 162 -2.66 5.45 10.48
C THR A 162 -3.88 6.10 11.14
N GLY A 163 -3.95 6.08 12.47
CA GLY A 163 -5.08 6.61 13.22
C GLY A 163 -6.38 5.81 13.03
N TYR A 164 -6.27 4.55 12.63
CA TYR A 164 -7.44 3.70 12.47
C TYR A 164 -8.16 3.55 13.82
N GLY A 165 -9.47 3.82 13.83
CA GLY A 165 -10.29 3.79 15.05
C GLY A 165 -10.07 4.94 16.03
N THR A 166 -9.26 5.96 15.69
CA THR A 166 -9.02 7.14 16.57
C THR A 166 -9.82 8.37 16.17
N GLY A 167 -10.63 8.29 15.12
CA GLY A 167 -11.46 9.39 14.62
C GLY A 167 -10.76 10.31 13.62
N SER A 168 -9.44 10.23 13.48
CA SER A 168 -8.67 10.94 12.47
C SER A 168 -7.33 10.26 12.24
N GLY A 169 -6.73 10.46 11.08
CA GLY A 169 -5.47 9.82 10.73
C GLY A 169 -4.98 10.20 9.34
N GLN A 170 -4.16 9.35 8.76
CA GLN A 170 -3.71 9.50 7.38
C GLN A 170 -3.89 8.20 6.62
N VAL A 171 -4.21 8.32 5.34
CA VAL A 171 -4.19 7.22 4.39
C VAL A 171 -3.12 7.50 3.36
N ALA A 172 -2.42 6.45 2.95
CA ALA A 172 -1.39 6.56 1.95
C ALA A 172 -1.33 5.33 1.06
N VAL A 173 -0.97 5.55 -0.20
CA VAL A 173 -0.76 4.51 -1.20
C VAL A 173 0.64 4.69 -1.77
N ALA A 174 1.31 3.59 -2.11
CA ALA A 174 2.63 3.64 -2.73
C ALA A 174 2.89 2.48 -3.68
N SER A 175 3.73 2.74 -4.67
CA SER A 175 4.39 1.75 -5.52
C SER A 175 5.90 1.94 -5.39
N VAL A 176 6.62 0.90 -4.98
CA VAL A 176 8.04 0.96 -4.63
C VAL A 176 8.77 -0.27 -5.16
N GLY A 177 10.03 -0.10 -5.53
CA GLY A 177 10.78 -1.20 -6.13
C GLY A 177 12.20 -0.84 -6.54
N ALA A 178 12.79 -1.69 -7.37
CA ALA A 178 14.08 -1.49 -8.04
C ALA A 178 13.83 -0.86 -9.40
N LEU A 179 14.01 0.46 -9.51
CA LEU A 179 13.75 1.20 -10.75
C LEU A 179 14.59 0.65 -11.91
N SER A 180 13.97 0.56 -13.09
CA SER A 180 14.71 0.24 -14.31
C SER A 180 15.75 1.34 -14.62
N PRO A 181 16.93 0.98 -15.13
CA PRO A 181 17.92 1.96 -15.58
C PRO A 181 17.32 2.90 -16.63
N ALA A 182 17.47 4.21 -16.43
CA ALA A 182 16.94 5.25 -17.31
C ALA A 182 18.01 5.86 -18.25
N ASP A 183 19.26 5.42 -18.16
CA ASP A 183 20.38 6.06 -18.86
C ASP A 183 20.48 5.61 -20.33
N ALA A 184 20.78 6.55 -21.23
CA ALA A 184 20.87 6.30 -22.66
C ALA A 184 21.94 5.25 -23.05
N ALA A 185 22.95 5.04 -22.20
CA ALA A 185 23.97 4.00 -22.38
C ALA A 185 23.44 2.58 -22.13
N ARG A 186 22.33 2.44 -21.40
CA ARG A 186 21.60 1.21 -21.14
C ARG A 186 20.11 1.49 -21.30
N ALA A 187 19.70 2.07 -22.42
CA ALA A 187 18.28 2.27 -22.71
C ALA A 187 17.58 0.90 -22.74
N VAL A 188 17.11 0.50 -21.56
CA VAL A 188 16.53 -0.80 -21.29
C VAL A 188 15.12 -0.86 -21.82
N LEU A 189 14.41 0.28 -21.76
CA LEU A 189 13.13 0.41 -22.41
C LEU A 189 13.35 0.21 -23.91
N PRO A 190 12.74 -0.82 -24.52
CA PRO A 190 12.84 -1.04 -25.95
C PRO A 190 12.43 0.24 -26.67
N LEU A 191 13.36 0.86 -27.42
CA LEU A 191 13.07 2.06 -28.22
C LEU A 191 12.08 1.78 -29.36
N GLY A 192 11.64 0.52 -29.50
CA GLY A 192 10.51 0.06 -30.29
C GLY A 192 9.96 -1.28 -29.79
N GLY A 193 8.74 -1.60 -30.20
CA GLY A 193 8.01 -2.80 -29.79
C GLY A 193 6.88 -2.49 -28.81
N THR A 194 5.96 -3.43 -28.67
CA THR A 194 4.85 -3.35 -27.72
C THR A 194 5.02 -4.38 -26.62
N ALA A 195 4.61 -4.03 -25.41
CA ALA A 195 4.52 -4.97 -24.29
C ALA A 195 3.13 -4.90 -23.64
N SER A 196 2.73 -6.02 -23.06
CA SER A 196 1.52 -6.13 -22.25
C SER A 196 1.91 -6.60 -20.86
N TYR A 197 1.27 -6.04 -19.85
CA TYR A 197 1.49 -6.39 -18.45
C TYR A 197 0.14 -6.70 -17.80
N ALA A 198 0.13 -7.64 -16.89
CA ALA A 198 -1.03 -7.99 -16.08
C ALA A 198 -0.67 -7.97 -14.59
N GLY A 199 -1.62 -7.53 -13.78
CA GLY A 199 -1.47 -7.50 -12.35
C GLY A 199 -2.73 -7.00 -11.67
N GLN A 200 -2.54 -6.19 -10.63
CA GLN A 200 -3.63 -5.80 -9.75
C GLN A 200 -3.37 -4.43 -9.13
N SER A 201 -4.44 -3.81 -8.65
CA SER A 201 -4.39 -2.61 -7.84
C SER A 201 -4.92 -2.87 -6.44
N THR A 202 -4.46 -2.06 -5.49
CA THR A 202 -5.01 -1.94 -4.15
C THR A 202 -5.14 -0.47 -3.81
N GLY A 203 -6.24 -0.07 -3.18
CA GLY A 203 -6.43 1.32 -2.84
C GLY A 203 -7.50 1.57 -1.79
N VAL A 204 -7.85 2.84 -1.63
CA VAL A 204 -8.90 3.33 -0.75
C VAL A 204 -9.83 4.26 -1.49
N ALA A 205 -11.13 4.09 -1.29
CA ALA A 205 -12.15 4.96 -1.83
C ALA A 205 -13.06 5.50 -0.73
N ARG A 206 -13.71 6.62 -1.02
CA ARG A 206 -14.93 7.03 -0.33
C ARG A 206 -16.03 7.31 -1.33
N ASP A 207 -17.26 6.96 -0.96
CA ASP A 207 -18.43 7.35 -1.74
C ASP A 207 -18.94 8.76 -1.37
N GLY A 208 -20.05 9.17 -2.00
CA GLY A 208 -20.69 10.46 -1.76
C GLY A 208 -21.31 10.62 -0.37
N ALA A 209 -21.56 9.52 0.35
CA ALA A 209 -21.99 9.54 1.74
C ALA A 209 -20.80 9.56 2.73
N GLY A 210 -19.57 9.51 2.22
CA GLY A 210 -18.36 9.43 3.02
C GLY A 210 -18.04 8.03 3.52
N THR A 211 -18.72 6.99 3.03
CA THR A 211 -18.42 5.61 3.45
C THR A 211 -17.02 5.23 2.97
N PRO A 212 -16.11 4.79 3.85
CA PRO A 212 -14.76 4.38 3.47
C PRO A 212 -14.73 2.93 2.96
N TYR A 213 -13.90 2.70 1.94
CA TYR A 213 -13.67 1.37 1.36
C TYR A 213 -12.18 1.12 1.17
N PHE A 214 -11.74 -0.12 1.44
CA PHE A 214 -10.54 -0.68 0.82
C PHE A 214 -10.94 -1.32 -0.50
N THR A 215 -10.05 -1.28 -1.49
CA THR A 215 -10.37 -1.74 -2.85
C THR A 215 -9.27 -2.63 -3.38
N ARG A 216 -9.65 -3.57 -4.25
CA ARG A 216 -8.74 -4.32 -5.12
C ARG A 216 -9.35 -4.46 -6.51
N SER A 217 -8.52 -4.46 -7.55
CA SER A 217 -8.97 -4.67 -8.93
C SER A 217 -7.90 -5.38 -9.75
N THR A 218 -8.30 -5.92 -10.90
CA THR A 218 -7.35 -6.40 -11.92
C THR A 218 -6.88 -5.24 -12.76
N VAL A 219 -5.58 -5.21 -13.07
CA VAL A 219 -4.97 -4.20 -13.93
C VAL A 219 -4.33 -4.86 -15.15
N THR A 220 -4.59 -4.28 -16.32
CA THR A 220 -3.88 -4.60 -17.56
C THR A 220 -3.25 -3.34 -18.12
N VAL A 221 -2.02 -3.44 -18.61
CA VAL A 221 -1.29 -2.31 -19.20
C VAL A 221 -0.73 -2.71 -20.55
N SER A 222 -0.92 -1.86 -21.56
CA SER A 222 -0.28 -1.95 -22.86
C SER A 222 0.63 -0.74 -23.06
N THR A 223 1.85 -0.95 -23.54
CA THR A 223 2.83 0.13 -23.74
C THR A 223 3.62 -0.08 -25.02
N ASP A 224 3.96 1.01 -25.70
CA ASP A 224 4.98 1.06 -26.76
C ASP A 224 6.28 1.72 -26.26
N PHE A 225 6.41 1.88 -24.95
CA PHE A 225 7.50 2.56 -24.23
C PHE A 225 7.64 4.05 -24.54
N ARG A 226 6.72 4.66 -25.29
CA ARG A 226 6.54 6.12 -25.42
C ARG A 226 5.30 6.57 -24.70
N SER A 227 4.27 5.75 -24.76
CA SER A 227 2.99 5.92 -24.09
C SER A 227 2.51 4.58 -23.54
N LEU A 228 1.63 4.64 -22.55
CA LEU A 228 0.93 3.46 -22.07
C LEU A 228 -0.55 3.74 -21.86
N GLY A 229 -1.33 2.69 -22.07
CA GLY A 229 -2.74 2.58 -21.70
C GLY A 229 -2.88 1.57 -20.57
N LEU A 230 -3.66 1.91 -19.56
CA LEU A 230 -3.98 1.07 -18.42
C LEU A 230 -5.49 0.92 -18.29
N THR A 231 -5.96 -0.29 -18.01
CA THR A 231 -7.35 -0.57 -17.66
C THR A 231 -7.40 -1.27 -16.31
N SER A 232 -8.19 -0.72 -15.38
CA SER A 232 -8.61 -1.34 -14.13
C SER A 232 -10.01 -1.89 -14.29
N SER A 233 -10.25 -3.12 -13.83
CA SER A 233 -11.56 -3.78 -13.95
C SER A 233 -11.85 -4.70 -12.77
N GLY A 234 -13.14 -4.99 -12.55
CA GLY A 234 -13.58 -5.96 -11.56
C GLY A 234 -13.29 -5.51 -10.13
N THR A 235 -13.41 -4.20 -9.87
CA THR A 235 -13.12 -3.66 -8.54
C THR A 235 -14.04 -4.27 -7.48
N LEU A 236 -13.43 -4.88 -6.47
CA LEU A 236 -14.08 -5.31 -5.24
C LEU A 236 -13.76 -4.28 -4.15
N ALA A 237 -14.79 -3.83 -3.44
CA ALA A 237 -14.68 -2.87 -2.36
C ALA A 237 -15.10 -3.51 -1.03
N THR A 238 -14.23 -3.44 -0.03
CA THR A 238 -14.52 -3.82 1.35
C THR A 238 -14.85 -2.57 2.14
N ASN A 239 -16.07 -2.45 2.64
CA ASN A 239 -16.48 -1.36 3.50
C ASN A 239 -15.66 -1.38 4.80
N ALA A 240 -14.93 -0.31 5.11
CA ALA A 240 -14.01 -0.32 6.26
C ALA A 240 -14.75 -0.28 7.62
N ASN A 241 -16.04 0.10 7.65
CA ASN A 241 -16.86 0.13 8.85
C ASN A 241 -17.53 -1.23 9.14
N SER A 242 -18.05 -1.91 8.11
CA SER A 242 -18.82 -3.16 8.26
C SER A 242 -18.07 -4.43 7.85
N LEU A 243 -16.95 -4.28 7.15
CA LEU A 243 -16.16 -5.36 6.54
C LEU A 243 -16.90 -6.14 5.43
N ALA A 244 -18.09 -5.67 5.02
CA ALA A 244 -18.81 -6.24 3.89
C ALA A 244 -18.05 -5.96 2.60
N GLU A 245 -17.85 -7.01 1.78
CA GLU A 245 -17.26 -6.91 0.45
C GLU A 245 -18.36 -6.93 -0.61
N ALA A 246 -18.27 -6.04 -1.59
CA ALA A 246 -19.16 -6.01 -2.74
C ALA A 246 -18.43 -5.53 -4.01
N PRO A 247 -18.88 -5.95 -5.20
CA PRO A 247 -18.43 -5.34 -6.45
C PRO A 247 -18.76 -3.86 -6.50
N MET A 248 -17.82 -3.05 -6.98
CA MET A 248 -17.94 -1.60 -7.12
C MET A 248 -17.45 -1.13 -8.49
N PRO A 249 -18.11 -1.53 -9.59
CA PRO A 249 -17.63 -1.29 -10.96
C PRO A 249 -17.53 0.19 -11.32
N GLN A 250 -18.19 1.09 -10.58
CA GLN A 250 -18.01 2.54 -10.74
C GLN A 250 -16.60 3.03 -10.36
N LEU A 251 -15.80 2.21 -9.68
CA LEU A 251 -14.38 2.46 -9.41
C LEU A 251 -13.45 1.88 -10.48
N ASP A 252 -13.97 1.15 -11.47
CA ASP A 252 -13.19 0.75 -12.63
C ASP A 252 -12.82 2.00 -13.46
N PHE A 253 -11.63 1.99 -14.07
CA PHE A 253 -11.10 3.15 -14.76
C PHE A 253 -10.16 2.77 -15.89
N VAL A 254 -10.00 3.71 -16.82
CA VAL A 254 -8.93 3.71 -17.82
C VAL A 254 -7.95 4.82 -17.51
N ALA A 255 -6.70 4.64 -17.91
CA ALA A 255 -5.69 5.67 -17.79
C ALA A 255 -4.77 5.68 -19.01
N SER A 256 -4.25 6.86 -19.33
CA SER A 256 -3.25 7.06 -20.39
C SER A 256 -2.09 7.87 -19.84
N ALA A 257 -0.86 7.45 -20.11
CA ALA A 257 0.34 8.13 -19.63
C ALA A 257 1.41 8.25 -20.71
N GLN A 258 2.25 9.27 -20.59
CA GLN A 258 3.47 9.46 -21.37
C GLN A 258 4.65 8.91 -20.58
N VAL A 259 5.56 8.23 -21.27
CA VAL A 259 6.76 7.63 -20.69
C VAL A 259 7.94 8.61 -20.82
N ALA A 260 8.68 8.80 -19.73
CA ALA A 260 9.88 9.62 -19.68
C ALA A 260 10.93 8.98 -18.75
N GLY A 261 12.08 8.57 -19.32
CA GLY A 261 13.08 7.79 -18.59
C GLY A 261 12.48 6.47 -18.11
N SER A 262 12.69 6.10 -16.84
CA SER A 262 12.03 4.95 -16.22
C SER A 262 10.64 5.26 -15.66
N GLY A 263 10.20 6.51 -15.73
CA GLY A 263 8.91 6.97 -15.19
C GLY A 263 7.84 7.12 -16.26
N PHE A 264 6.60 7.28 -15.80
CA PHE A 264 5.49 7.72 -16.64
C PHE A 264 4.50 8.56 -15.83
N SER A 265 3.80 9.47 -16.49
CA SER A 265 2.76 10.30 -15.88
C SER A 265 1.60 10.52 -16.84
N GLY A 266 0.39 10.64 -16.28
CA GLY A 266 -0.82 10.62 -17.08
C GLY A 266 -2.08 10.94 -16.31
N THR A 267 -3.21 10.63 -16.95
CA THR A 267 -4.55 10.91 -16.43
C THR A 267 -5.34 9.63 -16.24
N VAL A 268 -6.21 9.65 -15.23
CA VAL A 268 -7.21 8.61 -14.96
C VAL A 268 -8.59 9.14 -15.36
N ALA A 269 -9.40 8.29 -15.98
CA ALA A 269 -10.80 8.54 -16.30
C ALA A 269 -11.65 7.30 -15.94
N GLY A 270 -12.70 7.50 -15.16
CA GLY A 270 -13.66 6.47 -14.76
C GLY A 270 -15.11 6.96 -14.90
N ALA A 271 -16.04 6.36 -14.13
CA ALA A 271 -17.46 6.70 -14.14
C ALA A 271 -17.75 8.09 -13.52
N GLY A 272 -17.38 9.16 -14.23
CA GLY A 272 -17.51 10.55 -13.75
C GLY A 272 -16.40 10.99 -12.79
N MET A 273 -15.37 10.16 -12.62
CA MET A 273 -14.13 10.52 -11.90
C MET A 273 -13.01 10.81 -12.88
N THR A 274 -12.20 11.82 -12.55
CA THR A 274 -10.96 12.11 -13.26
C THR A 274 -9.83 12.35 -12.28
N GLY A 275 -8.59 12.11 -12.70
CA GLY A 275 -7.43 12.50 -11.90
C GLY A 275 -6.11 12.14 -12.56
N ALA A 276 -5.12 11.79 -11.74
CA ALA A 276 -3.74 11.64 -12.15
C ALA A 276 -3.22 10.21 -11.94
N LEU A 277 -2.28 9.82 -12.79
CA LEU A 277 -1.51 8.59 -12.72
C LEU A 277 -0.03 8.96 -12.73
N ASN A 278 0.76 8.39 -11.83
CA ASN A 278 2.22 8.45 -11.89
C ASN A 278 2.77 7.06 -11.59
N GLY A 279 3.83 6.66 -12.29
CA GLY A 279 4.48 5.39 -12.02
C GLY A 279 5.87 5.27 -12.61
N ALA A 280 6.38 4.05 -12.57
CA ALA A 280 7.68 3.70 -13.11
C ALA A 280 7.74 2.23 -13.57
N PHE A 281 8.74 1.95 -14.40
CA PHE A 281 9.18 0.61 -14.73
C PHE A 281 10.19 0.12 -13.68
N TYR A 282 10.12 -1.16 -13.37
CA TYR A 282 10.95 -1.84 -12.39
C TYR A 282 11.64 -3.05 -13.01
N GLY A 283 12.83 -3.37 -12.48
CA GLY A 283 13.67 -4.48 -12.94
C GLY A 283 14.65 -4.08 -14.03
N GLY A 284 15.61 -4.97 -14.30
CA GLY A 284 16.73 -4.71 -15.19
C GLY A 284 16.34 -4.57 -16.66
N MET A 285 15.18 -5.09 -17.04
CA MET A 285 14.62 -5.09 -18.41
C MET A 285 13.19 -4.54 -18.49
N ALA A 286 12.75 -3.76 -17.49
CA ALA A 286 11.36 -3.30 -17.34
C ALA A 286 10.36 -4.47 -17.35
N GLU A 287 10.71 -5.56 -16.65
CA GLU A 287 9.91 -6.77 -16.49
C GLU A 287 8.60 -6.48 -15.75
N GLU A 288 8.61 -5.43 -14.92
CA GLU A 288 7.49 -4.99 -14.11
C GLU A 288 7.26 -3.49 -14.28
N LEU A 289 6.04 -3.06 -13.99
CA LEU A 289 5.70 -1.66 -13.83
C LEU A 289 4.70 -1.50 -12.69
N GLY A 290 4.67 -0.31 -12.12
CA GLY A 290 3.72 0.03 -11.08
C GLY A 290 3.62 1.52 -10.90
N GLY A 291 2.67 1.94 -10.10
CA GLY A 291 2.44 3.34 -9.87
C GLY A 291 1.35 3.61 -8.86
N VAL A 292 1.04 4.88 -8.72
CA VAL A 292 -0.04 5.39 -7.89
C VAL A 292 -0.99 6.21 -8.75
N PHE A 293 -2.25 6.23 -8.33
CA PHE A 293 -3.26 7.06 -8.95
C PHE A 293 -4.14 7.72 -7.91
N SER A 294 -4.76 8.82 -8.31
CA SER A 294 -5.88 9.41 -7.61
C SER A 294 -6.92 9.88 -8.62
N ALA A 295 -8.19 9.77 -8.26
CA ALA A 295 -9.32 10.25 -9.04
C ALA A 295 -10.41 10.76 -8.10
N SER A 296 -11.14 11.79 -8.55
CA SER A 296 -12.30 12.29 -7.82
C SER A 296 -13.35 12.80 -8.80
N GLY A 297 -14.60 12.82 -8.36
CA GLY A 297 -15.75 13.21 -9.18
C GLY A 297 -16.98 12.37 -8.83
N ALA A 298 -18.16 12.80 -9.27
CA ALA A 298 -19.44 12.13 -8.95
C ALA A 298 -19.66 11.86 -7.44
N GLY A 299 -19.13 12.72 -6.56
CA GLY A 299 -19.18 12.56 -5.10
C GLY A 299 -18.16 11.58 -4.52
N MET A 300 -17.42 10.85 -5.37
CA MET A 300 -16.42 9.86 -4.96
C MET A 300 -15.01 10.45 -4.94
N ALA A 301 -14.16 9.86 -4.11
CA ALA A 301 -12.72 10.06 -4.15
C ALA A 301 -12.03 8.70 -4.05
N TYR A 302 -11.03 8.46 -4.88
CA TYR A 302 -10.36 7.19 -5.01
C TYR A 302 -8.85 7.41 -5.14
N ALA A 303 -8.04 6.73 -4.33
CA ALA A 303 -6.59 6.67 -4.49
C ALA A 303 -6.11 5.24 -4.37
N GLY A 304 -5.13 4.85 -5.16
CA GLY A 304 -4.62 3.49 -5.17
C GLY A 304 -3.20 3.40 -5.66
N ALA A 305 -2.63 2.23 -5.46
CA ALA A 305 -1.38 1.81 -6.06
C ALA A 305 -1.61 0.52 -6.86
N PHE A 306 -0.82 0.32 -7.89
CA PHE A 306 -0.91 -0.87 -8.73
C PHE A 306 0.47 -1.39 -9.09
N GLY A 307 0.50 -2.67 -9.43
CA GLY A 307 1.66 -3.32 -10.00
C GLY A 307 1.20 -4.30 -11.07
N ALA A 308 2.03 -4.47 -12.10
CA ALA A 308 1.82 -5.43 -13.16
C ALA A 308 3.17 -5.98 -13.64
N ARG A 309 3.16 -7.23 -14.10
CA ARG A 309 4.31 -7.92 -14.68
C ARG A 309 4.00 -8.33 -16.12
N ARG A 310 5.06 -8.43 -16.92
CA ARG A 310 4.97 -8.82 -18.33
C ARG A 310 4.51 -10.27 -18.52
#